data_AF-A0A9D2AVC5-F1
#
_entry.id   AF-A0A9D2AVC5-F1
#
_cell.length_a   1.000
_cell.length_b   1.000
_cell.length_c   1.000
_cell.angle_alpha   90.00
_cell.angle_beta   90.00
_cell.angle_gamma   90.00
#
_symmetry.space_group_name_H-M   'P 1'
#
loop_
_entity.id
_entity.type
_entity.pdbx_description
1 polymer ?
#
loop_
_entity_poly.entity_id
_entity_poly.type
_entity_poly.pdbx_seq_one_letter_code
_entity_poly.pdbx_strand_id
1 'polypeptide(L)'
;MSRRSSGEGTAGAVLGAAARILIYGAVLAFLVWGVRAGYRFGEEIFYPAAMSGEPGRTVEFTVEEDDNASRIADGLKEEGLIQNRLIFLIQSRLFEIEFLPGTYELSTAMNSREILGVLSGDVQEMEEEET
;
A
#
# COMPACT_ATOMS: atom_id res chain seq x y z
N MET A 1 -17.02 43.33 55.86
CA MET A 1 -15.86 42.48 56.18
C MET A 1 -16.05 41.12 55.52
N SER A 2 -14.98 40.63 54.90
CA SER A 2 -14.87 39.48 54.00
C SER A 2 -15.44 38.15 54.52
N ARG A 3 -15.83 37.28 53.59
CA ARG A 3 -15.16 35.98 53.40
C ARG A 3 -15.35 35.46 51.98
N ARG A 4 -14.20 35.37 51.31
CA ARG A 4 -13.95 34.97 49.93
C ARG A 4 -14.16 33.46 49.80
N SER A 5 -14.98 33.02 48.85
CA SER A 5 -15.01 31.63 48.40
C SER A 5 -13.67 31.31 47.75
N SER A 6 -13.01 30.26 48.21
CA SER A 6 -11.75 29.79 47.64
C SER A 6 -11.77 28.27 47.64
N GLY A 7 -12.49 27.71 46.68
CA GLY A 7 -12.57 26.27 46.40
C GLY A 7 -12.32 25.91 44.93
N GLU A 8 -11.94 26.87 44.09
CA GLU A 8 -11.83 26.69 42.63
C GLU A 8 -10.44 26.24 42.17
N GLY A 9 -9.39 26.41 43.00
CA GLY A 9 -8.01 26.11 42.61
C GLY A 9 -7.65 24.63 42.51
N THR A 10 -8.30 23.76 43.30
CA THR A 10 -8.01 22.32 43.31
C THR A 10 -8.91 21.56 42.36
N ALA A 11 -10.21 21.85 42.31
CA ALA A 11 -11.17 21.16 41.45
C ALA A 11 -10.83 21.29 39.95
N GLY A 12 -10.42 22.47 39.50
CA GLY A 12 -10.01 22.69 38.10
C GLY A 12 -8.71 21.96 37.72
N ALA A 13 -7.77 21.84 38.67
CA ALA A 13 -6.50 21.15 38.45
C ALA A 13 -6.69 19.63 38.30
N VAL A 14 -7.55 19.01 39.11
CA VAL A 14 -7.84 17.58 39.00
C VAL A 14 -8.58 17.24 37.70
N LEU A 15 -9.54 18.10 37.29
CA LEU A 15 -10.25 17.92 36.02
C LEU A 15 -9.31 17.99 34.81
N GLY A 16 -8.38 18.95 34.81
CA GLY A 16 -7.38 19.09 33.76
C GLY A 16 -6.42 17.90 33.68
N ALA A 17 -6.00 17.36 34.83
CA ALA A 17 -5.16 16.18 34.88
C ALA A 17 -5.87 14.92 34.35
N ALA A 18 -7.14 14.70 34.75
CA ALA A 18 -7.94 13.58 34.27
C ALA A 18 -8.19 13.64 32.75
N ALA A 19 -8.49 14.83 32.22
CA ALA A 19 -8.66 15.02 30.78
C ALA A 19 -7.38 14.68 30.00
N ARG A 20 -6.21 15.07 30.51
CA ARG A 20 -4.92 14.79 29.87
C ARG A 20 -4.62 13.29 29.83
N ILE A 21 -4.92 12.57 30.90
CA ILE A 21 -4.78 11.11 30.95
C ILE A 21 -5.70 10.43 29.94
N LEU A 22 -6.95 10.88 29.83
CA LEU A 22 -7.90 10.36 28.83
C LEU A 22 -7.41 10.62 27.40
N ILE A 23 -6.88 11.81 27.13
CA ILE A 23 -6.32 12.16 25.81
C ILE A 23 -5.12 11.26 25.49
N TYR A 24 -4.19 11.07 26.42
CA TYR A 24 -3.05 10.18 26.19
C TYR A 24 -3.48 8.73 25.97
N GLY A 25 -4.48 8.26 26.71
CA GLY A 25 -5.08 6.94 26.51
C GLY A 25 -5.70 6.80 25.12
N ALA A 26 -6.43 7.81 24.65
CA ALA A 26 -7.03 7.83 23.31
C ALA A 26 -5.97 7.86 22.20
N VAL A 27 -4.92 8.66 22.35
CA VAL A 27 -3.78 8.68 21.41
C VAL A 27 -3.09 7.32 21.36
N LEU A 28 -2.85 6.70 22.52
CA LEU A 28 -2.23 5.37 22.57
C LEU A 28 -3.10 4.31 21.89
N ALA A 29 -4.41 4.33 22.13
CA ALA A 29 -5.35 3.43 21.47
C ALA A 29 -5.37 3.65 19.95
N PHE A 30 -5.35 4.91 19.51
CA PHE A 30 -5.28 5.26 18.09
C PHE A 30 -3.99 4.78 17.44
N LEU A 31 -2.84 4.92 18.10
CA LEU A 31 -1.55 4.42 17.62
C LEU A 31 -1.55 2.90 17.50
N VAL A 32 -2.04 2.16 18.51
CA VAL A 32 -2.12 0.70 18.46
C VAL A 32 -3.03 0.22 17.33
N TRP A 33 -4.16 0.90 17.12
CA TRP A 33 -5.08 0.58 16.03
C TRP A 33 -4.48 0.91 14.66
N GLY A 34 -3.84 2.07 14.53
CA GLY A 34 -3.14 2.51 13.32
C GLY A 34 -1.97 1.58 12.95
N VAL A 35 -1.16 1.14 13.92
CA VAL A 35 -0.08 0.19 13.68
C VAL A 35 -0.62 -1.17 13.23
N ARG A 36 -1.71 -1.67 13.83
CA ARG A 36 -2.35 -2.92 13.37
C ARG A 36 -2.90 -2.81 11.95
N ALA A 37 -3.53 -1.69 11.62
CA ALA A 37 -4.02 -1.43 10.27
C ALA A 37 -2.87 -1.29 9.28
N GLY A 38 -1.82 -0.56 9.65
CA GLY A 38 -0.61 -0.38 8.85
C GLY A 38 0.18 -1.67 8.64
N TYR A 39 0.23 -2.57 9.62
CA TYR A 39 0.91 -3.86 9.49
C TYR A 39 0.19 -4.78 8.49
N ARG A 40 -1.14 -4.87 8.56
CA ARG A 40 -1.94 -5.63 7.59
C ARG A 40 -1.84 -5.04 6.18
N PHE A 41 -1.85 -3.72 6.08
CA PHE A 41 -1.69 -3.02 4.81
C PHE A 41 -0.28 -3.19 4.23
N GLY A 42 0.74 -3.19 5.10
CA GLY A 42 2.12 -3.43 4.75
C GLY A 42 2.33 -4.82 4.18
N GLU A 43 1.83 -5.88 4.82
CA GLU A 43 1.92 -7.24 4.26
C GLU A 43 1.33 -7.33 2.86
N GLU A 44 0.16 -6.74 2.62
CA GLU A 44 -0.48 -6.76 1.31
C GLU A 44 0.34 -5.99 0.25
N ILE A 45 0.94 -4.86 0.63
CA ILE A 45 1.77 -4.05 -0.27
C ILE A 45 3.15 -4.69 -0.55
N PHE A 46 3.77 -5.27 0.48
CA PHE A 46 5.16 -5.75 0.41
C PHE A 46 5.28 -7.22 -0.02
N TYR A 47 4.26 -8.06 0.22
CA TYR A 47 4.20 -9.46 -0.23
C TYR A 47 3.08 -9.66 -1.26
N PRO A 48 3.25 -9.19 -2.51
CA PRO A 48 2.33 -9.49 -3.59
C PRO A 48 2.41 -10.99 -3.92
N ALA A 49 1.37 -11.75 -3.59
CA ALA A 49 1.24 -13.14 -4.02
C ALA A 49 0.87 -13.19 -5.52
N ALA A 50 1.35 -14.20 -6.25
CA ALA A 50 0.93 -14.46 -7.63
C ALA A 50 -0.59 -14.72 -7.69
N MET A 51 -1.24 -14.34 -8.80
CA MET A 51 -2.68 -14.55 -9.01
C MET A 51 -3.05 -16.04 -9.07
N SER A 52 -2.15 -16.86 -9.59
CA SER A 52 -2.26 -18.32 -9.61
C SER A 52 -0.90 -18.96 -9.38
N GLY A 53 -0.85 -20.10 -8.68
CA GLY A 53 0.31 -21.00 -8.79
C GLY A 53 0.43 -21.55 -10.22
N GLU A 54 1.62 -22.03 -10.59
CA GLU A 54 1.83 -22.67 -11.89
C GLU A 54 0.77 -23.75 -12.19
N PRO A 55 0.31 -23.89 -13.45
CA PRO A 55 0.88 -23.34 -14.69
C PRO A 55 0.02 -22.17 -15.23
N GLY A 56 0.25 -20.95 -14.74
CA GLY A 56 -0.58 -19.77 -15.04
C GLY A 56 -0.90 -19.53 -16.53
N ARG A 57 -1.93 -18.73 -16.81
CA ARG A 57 -2.35 -18.38 -18.18
C ARG A 57 -1.49 -17.24 -18.72
N THR A 58 -0.89 -17.42 -19.90
CA THR A 58 -0.24 -16.34 -20.65
C THR A 58 -1.27 -15.49 -21.37
N VAL A 59 -1.11 -14.17 -21.32
CA VAL A 59 -1.94 -13.15 -21.94
C VAL A 59 -1.05 -12.14 -22.64
N GLU A 60 -1.32 -11.87 -23.91
CA GLU A 60 -0.72 -10.74 -24.62
C GLU A 60 -1.38 -9.45 -24.16
N PHE A 61 -0.58 -8.54 -23.60
CA PHE A 61 -1.03 -7.24 -23.09
C PHE A 61 -0.31 -6.12 -23.84
N THR A 62 -1.05 -5.12 -24.31
CA THR A 62 -0.48 -3.99 -25.06
C THR A 62 -0.59 -2.71 -24.25
N VAL A 63 0.53 -1.99 -24.12
CA VAL A 63 0.63 -0.66 -23.52
C VAL A 63 0.78 0.37 -24.64
N GLU A 64 -0.13 1.34 -24.69
CA GLU A 64 -0.07 2.46 -25.64
C GLU A 64 0.79 3.62 -25.09
N GLU A 65 1.36 4.46 -25.97
CA GLU A 65 2.18 5.64 -25.57
C GLU A 65 1.41 6.64 -24.69
N ASP A 66 0.10 6.77 -24.89
CA ASP A 66 -0.76 7.71 -24.16
C ASP A 66 -1.39 7.07 -22.90
N ASP A 67 -1.04 5.83 -22.58
CA ASP A 67 -1.55 5.16 -21.39
C ASP A 67 -0.86 5.65 -20.12
N ASN A 68 -1.68 6.08 -19.17
CA ASN A 68 -1.19 6.35 -17.83
C ASN A 68 -1.14 5.06 -17.00
N ALA A 69 -0.27 5.03 -16.00
CA ALA A 69 -0.10 3.91 -15.05
C ALA A 69 -1.42 3.37 -14.49
N SER A 70 -2.43 4.23 -14.36
CA SER A 70 -3.75 3.89 -13.82
C SER A 70 -4.59 3.08 -14.83
N ARG A 71 -4.55 3.41 -16.13
CA ARG A 71 -5.18 2.59 -17.18
C ARG A 71 -4.49 1.26 -17.38
N ILE A 72 -3.14 1.26 -17.35
CA ILE A 72 -2.34 0.03 -17.41
C ILE A 72 -2.75 -0.91 -16.28
N ALA A 73 -2.81 -0.40 -15.03
CA ALA A 73 -3.23 -1.17 -13.88
C ALA A 73 -4.68 -1.68 -13.96
N ASP A 74 -5.60 -0.92 -14.57
CA ASP A 74 -6.97 -1.37 -14.81
C ASP A 74 -7.00 -2.54 -15.80
N GLY A 75 -6.32 -2.43 -16.94
CA GLY A 75 -6.24 -3.49 -17.94
C GLY A 75 -5.59 -4.77 -17.40
N LEU A 76 -4.49 -4.64 -16.66
CA LEU A 76 -3.84 -5.79 -16.01
C LEU A 76 -4.75 -6.49 -15.00
N LYS A 77 -5.60 -5.74 -14.29
CA LYS A 77 -6.55 -6.32 -13.34
C LYS A 77 -7.71 -7.01 -14.05
N GLU A 78 -8.22 -6.42 -15.13
CA GLU A 78 -9.29 -7.00 -15.95
C GLU A 78 -8.87 -8.34 -16.57
N GLU A 79 -7.63 -8.44 -17.04
CA GLU A 79 -7.03 -9.68 -17.53
C GLU A 79 -6.63 -10.66 -16.42
N GLY A 80 -6.77 -10.27 -15.15
CA GLY A 80 -6.43 -11.10 -13.99
C GLY A 80 -4.93 -11.30 -13.79
N LEU A 81 -4.08 -10.43 -14.34
CA LEU A 81 -2.62 -10.45 -14.19
C LEU A 81 -2.18 -9.83 -12.85
N ILE A 82 -2.97 -8.92 -12.27
CA ILE A 82 -2.70 -8.34 -10.94
C ILE A 82 -3.89 -8.43 -10.00
N GLN A 83 -3.64 -8.74 -8.73
CA GLN A 83 -4.68 -8.83 -7.69
C GLN A 83 -5.30 -7.47 -7.37
N ASN A 84 -4.47 -6.46 -7.18
CA ASN A 84 -4.89 -5.17 -6.65
C ASN A 84 -4.22 -4.01 -7.39
N ARG A 85 -5.04 -3.28 -8.13
CA ARG A 85 -4.67 -2.05 -8.86
C ARG A 85 -3.99 -1.01 -7.98
N LEU A 86 -4.47 -0.82 -6.74
CA LEU A 86 -3.91 0.18 -5.83
C LEU A 86 -2.47 -0.18 -5.46
N ILE A 87 -2.22 -1.46 -5.18
CA ILE A 87 -0.89 -1.96 -4.80
C ILE A 87 0.07 -1.80 -5.96
N PHE A 88 -0.34 -2.16 -7.18
CA PHE A 88 0.45 -1.97 -8.38
C PHE A 88 0.80 -0.49 -8.63
N LEU A 89 -0.16 0.42 -8.47
CA LEU A 89 0.08 1.86 -8.60
C LEU A 89 1.01 2.44 -7.53
N ILE A 90 0.90 1.95 -6.29
CA ILE A 90 1.81 2.36 -5.22
C ILE A 90 3.21 1.84 -5.52
N GLN A 91 3.34 0.57 -5.92
CA GLN A 91 4.62 -0.03 -6.29
C GLN A 91 5.27 0.69 -7.47
N SER A 92 4.54 0.92 -8.56
CA SER A 92 5.08 1.64 -9.72
C SER A 92 5.59 3.05 -9.36
N ARG A 93 4.88 3.75 -8.48
CA ARG A 93 5.28 5.07 -8.03
C ARG A 93 6.40 5.05 -6.99
N LEU A 94 6.48 4.02 -6.16
CA LEU A 94 7.54 3.83 -5.16
C LEU A 94 8.87 3.47 -5.81
N PHE A 95 8.83 2.63 -6.86
CA PHE A 95 10.00 2.23 -7.64
C PHE A 95 10.28 3.14 -8.84
N GLU A 96 9.54 4.25 -8.97
CA GLU A 96 9.69 5.23 -10.06
C GLU A 96 9.72 4.60 -11.46
N ILE A 97 8.85 3.61 -11.67
CA ILE A 97 8.77 2.84 -12.91
C ILE A 97 8.27 3.73 -14.06
N GLU A 98 9.04 3.75 -15.14
CA GLU A 98 8.65 4.31 -16.42
C GLU A 98 8.15 3.18 -17.33
N PHE A 99 6.87 3.25 -17.72
CA PHE A 99 6.25 2.23 -18.56
C PHE A 99 6.62 2.46 -20.01
N LEU A 100 7.14 1.43 -20.67
CA LEU A 100 7.44 1.47 -22.09
C LEU A 100 6.22 1.03 -22.91
N PRO A 101 5.89 1.73 -24.00
CA PRO A 101 4.85 1.31 -24.93
C PRO A 101 5.31 0.06 -25.70
N GLY A 102 4.41 -0.91 -25.85
CA GLY A 102 4.72 -2.18 -26.48
C GLY A 102 3.71 -3.28 -26.19
N THR A 103 3.86 -4.40 -26.87
CA THR A 103 3.08 -5.62 -26.61
C THR A 103 3.95 -6.62 -25.86
N TYR A 104 3.46 -7.10 -24.73
CA TYR A 104 4.15 -7.95 -23.78
C TYR A 104 3.37 -9.24 -23.56
N GLU A 105 4.06 -10.36 -23.46
CA GLU A 105 3.46 -11.62 -23.00
C GLU A 105 3.60 -11.71 -21.47
N LEU A 106 2.47 -11.62 -20.77
CA LEU A 106 2.42 -11.65 -19.31
C LEU A 106 1.72 -12.92 -18.84
N SER A 107 2.15 -13.50 -17.73
CA SER A 107 1.53 -14.71 -17.17
C SER A 107 0.82 -14.41 -15.86
N THR A 108 -0.32 -15.06 -15.59
CA THR A 108 -0.99 -14.99 -14.27
C THR A 108 -0.17 -15.66 -13.15
N ALA A 109 0.87 -16.41 -13.51
CA ALA A 109 1.86 -16.93 -12.55
C ALA A 109 2.87 -15.87 -12.12
N MET A 110 3.02 -14.78 -12.90
CA MET A 110 3.92 -13.69 -12.52
C MET A 110 3.35 -12.91 -11.34
N ASN A 111 4.24 -12.46 -10.46
CA ASN A 111 3.92 -11.52 -9.42
C ASN A 111 3.92 -10.08 -9.97
N SER A 112 3.31 -9.15 -9.22
CA SER A 112 3.18 -7.76 -9.67
C SER A 112 4.52 -7.04 -9.89
N ARG A 113 5.63 -7.47 -9.26
CA ARG A 113 6.96 -6.89 -9.51
C ARG A 113 7.56 -7.38 -10.81
N GLU A 114 7.41 -8.65 -11.14
CA GLU A 114 7.86 -9.20 -12.43
C GLU A 114 7.14 -8.50 -13.58
N ILE A 115 5.83 -8.30 -13.46
CA ILE A 115 5.05 -7.54 -14.44
C ILE A 115 5.57 -6.10 -14.54
N LEU A 116 5.87 -5.43 -13.42
CA LEU A 116 6.45 -4.08 -13.45
C LEU A 116 7.80 -4.03 -14.18
N GLY A 117 8.67 -5.01 -13.95
CA GLY A 117 9.98 -5.09 -14.61
C GLY A 117 9.88 -5.35 -16.12
N VAL A 118 8.96 -6.22 -16.54
CA VAL A 118 8.71 -6.47 -17.97
C VAL A 118 8.21 -5.20 -18.65
N LEU A 119 7.28 -4.48 -18.02
CA LEU A 119 6.72 -3.25 -18.58
C LEU A 119 7.67 -2.05 -18.54
N SER A 120 8.70 -2.07 -17.69
CA SER A 120 9.75 -1.03 -17.66
C SER A 120 10.90 -1.29 -18.63
N GLY A 121 10.96 -2.50 -19.22
CA GLY A 121 12.08 -2.94 -20.04
C GLY A 121 13.28 -3.45 -19.24
N ASP A 122 13.18 -3.59 -17.91
CA ASP A 122 14.21 -4.19 -17.04
C ASP A 122 14.20 -5.72 -17.11
N VAL A 123 14.21 -6.28 -18.31
CA VAL A 123 14.24 -7.74 -18.57
C VAL A 123 15.60 -8.37 -18.18
N GLN A 124 16.45 -7.71 -17.38
CA GLN A 124 17.83 -8.17 -17.13
C GLN A 124 18.17 -8.61 -15.70
N GLU A 125 17.30 -8.51 -14.69
CA GLU A 125 17.71 -8.88 -13.31
C GLU A 125 16.86 -9.95 -12.60
N MET A 126 15.77 -10.46 -13.18
CA MET A 126 14.89 -11.41 -12.47
C MET A 126 15.14 -12.89 -12.79
N GLU A 127 15.97 -13.23 -13.80
CA GLU A 127 16.32 -14.62 -14.12
C GLU A 127 17.50 -15.20 -13.27
N GLU A 128 18.21 -14.40 -12.46
CA GLU A 128 19.43 -14.86 -11.76
C GLU A 128 19.27 -15.30 -10.29
N GLU A 129 18.09 -15.18 -9.65
CA GLU A 129 17.90 -15.61 -8.24
C GLU A 129 17.32 -17.03 -8.07
N GLU A 130 17.39 -17.89 -9.10
CA GLU A 130 17.11 -19.32 -8.98
C GLU A 130 18.25 -20.20 -9.52
N THR A 131 19.46 -20.06 -8.97
CA THR A 131 20.51 -21.10 -9.02
C THR A 131 21.23 -21.28 -7.68
#